data_AF-A0A261RPP1-F1
#
_entry.id   AF-A0A261RPP1-F1
#
_cell.length_a   1.000
_cell.length_b   1.000
_cell.length_c   1.000
_cell.angle_alpha   90.00
_cell.angle_beta   90.00
_cell.angle_gamma   90.00
#
_symmetry.space_group_name_H-M   'P 1'
#
loop_
_entity.id
_entity.type
_entity.pdbx_description
1 polymer ?
#
loop_
_entity_poly.entity_id
_entity_poly.type
_entity_poly.pdbx_seq_one_letter_code
_entity_poly.pdbx_strand_id
1 'polypeptide(L)'
;MTTVMRWLADNAVFREQYARAREAQADKLAEEILSIADDGLNDTYVDDEGNKRTDHDVVARSRLRVDARKWLASKMAPKKYGDKIEHVGNPEEPINMALTIKFKAPGE
;
A
#
# COMPACT_ATOMS: atom_id res chain seq x y z
N MET A 1 10.45 22.13 10.65
CA MET A 1 9.22 21.32 10.74
C MET A 1 8.06 22.16 10.21
N THR A 2 7.30 21.68 9.23
CA THR A 2 6.17 22.44 8.64
C THR A 2 4.97 22.44 9.57
N THR A 3 4.09 23.45 9.45
CA THR A 3 2.96 23.70 10.38
C THR A 3 2.07 22.49 10.65
N VAL A 4 1.81 21.66 9.63
CA VAL A 4 0.98 20.43 9.75
C VAL A 4 1.67 19.38 10.63
N MET A 5 2.99 19.19 10.49
CA MET A 5 3.73 18.19 11.28
C MET A 5 3.77 18.57 12.76
N ARG A 6 3.78 19.88 13.08
CA ARG A 6 3.64 20.37 14.45
C ARG A 6 2.24 20.08 15.01
N TRP A 7 1.18 20.35 14.25
CA TRP A 7 -0.19 20.03 14.70
C TRP A 7 -0.41 18.55 14.94
N LEU A 8 0.19 17.68 14.12
CA LEU A 8 0.16 16.24 14.36
C LEU A 8 0.86 15.87 15.67
N ALA A 9 1.94 16.56 16.05
CA ALA A 9 2.66 16.31 17.30
C ALA A 9 1.89 16.81 18.53
N ASP A 10 1.22 17.96 18.42
CA ASP A 10 0.67 18.67 19.58
C ASP A 10 -0.83 18.44 19.82
N ASN A 11 -1.58 17.95 18.80
CA ASN A 11 -3.04 17.78 18.89
C ASN A 11 -3.47 16.33 18.62
N ALA A 12 -3.91 15.63 19.67
CA ALA A 12 -4.32 14.23 19.59
C ALA A 12 -5.55 14.02 18.70
N VAL A 13 -6.57 14.88 18.82
CA VAL A 13 -7.82 14.79 18.04
C VAL A 13 -7.55 15.01 16.54
N PHE A 14 -6.67 15.95 16.21
CA PHE A 14 -6.26 16.18 14.82
C PHE A 14 -5.46 14.99 14.27
N ARG A 15 -4.55 14.42 15.06
CA ARG A 15 -3.75 13.25 14.67
C ARG A 15 -4.63 12.05 14.34
N GLU A 16 -5.67 11.80 15.13
CA GLU A 16 -6.60 10.69 14.90
C GLU A 16 -7.43 10.88 13.63
N GLN A 17 -7.94 12.09 13.39
CA GLN A 17 -8.65 12.41 12.14
C GLN A 17 -7.73 12.30 10.92
N TYR A 18 -6.48 12.77 11.06
CA TYR A 18 -5.48 12.66 10.02
C TYR A 18 -5.15 11.20 9.70
N ALA A 19 -5.01 10.34 10.72
CA ALA A 19 -4.81 8.91 10.51
C ALA A 19 -5.95 8.28 9.70
N ARG A 20 -7.21 8.56 10.05
CA ARG A 20 -8.39 8.09 9.28
C ARG A 20 -8.40 8.62 7.85
N ALA A 21 -8.04 9.89 7.65
CA ALA A 21 -7.91 10.46 6.30
C ALA A 21 -6.83 9.76 5.46
N ARG A 22 -5.72 9.33 6.09
CA ARG A 22 -4.65 8.57 5.42
C ARG A 22 -5.09 7.15 5.05
N GLU A 23 -5.94 6.52 5.86
CA GLU A 23 -6.57 5.25 5.48
C GLU A 23 -7.49 5.41 4.28
N ALA A 24 -8.37 6.43 4.27
CA ALA A 24 -9.23 6.73 3.11
C ALA A 24 -8.42 7.09 1.85
N GLN A 25 -7.27 7.74 2.02
CA GLN A 25 -6.35 8.00 0.92
C GLN A 25 -5.79 6.71 0.30
N ALA A 26 -5.55 5.67 1.11
CA ALA A 26 -5.12 4.37 0.60
C ALA A 26 -6.18 3.76 -0.34
N ASP A 27 -7.46 3.87 0.03
CA ASP A 27 -8.58 3.39 -0.78
C ASP A 27 -8.64 4.11 -2.14
N LYS A 28 -8.54 5.45 -2.13
CA LYS A 28 -8.48 6.25 -3.35
C LYS A 28 -7.31 5.85 -4.27
N LEU A 29 -6.11 5.65 -3.69
CA LEU A 29 -4.95 5.23 -4.47
C LEU A 29 -5.14 3.84 -5.07
N ALA A 30 -5.82 2.94 -4.35
CA ALA A 30 -6.13 1.61 -4.84
C ALA A 30 -7.14 1.64 -6.01
N GLU A 31 -8.18 2.48 -5.92
CA GLU A 31 -9.16 2.67 -7.00
C GLU A 31 -8.52 3.28 -8.27
N GLU A 32 -7.63 4.26 -8.11
CA GLU A 32 -6.91 4.88 -9.24
C GLU A 32 -6.04 3.90 -10.03
N ILE A 33 -5.59 2.79 -9.43
CA ILE A 33 -4.77 1.80 -10.13
C ILE A 33 -5.50 1.24 -11.34
N LEU A 34 -6.80 0.92 -11.22
CA LEU A 34 -7.58 0.38 -12.32
C LEU A 34 -7.69 1.39 -13.45
N SER A 35 -8.04 2.64 -13.11
CA SER A 35 -8.11 3.72 -14.10
C SER A 35 -6.79 3.95 -14.84
N ILE A 36 -5.63 3.75 -14.20
CA ILE A 36 -4.32 3.90 -14.85
C ILE A 36 -3.96 2.67 -15.69
N ALA A 37 -4.33 1.47 -15.22
CA ALA A 37 -4.05 0.23 -15.92
C ALA A 37 -4.88 0.10 -17.21
N ASP A 38 -6.12 0.60 -17.18
CA ASP A 38 -7.06 0.53 -18.31
C ASP A 38 -6.89 1.71 -19.30
N ASP A 39 -6.17 2.77 -18.92
CA ASP A 39 -5.92 3.94 -19.76
C ASP A 39 -4.76 3.68 -20.73
N GLY A 40 -5.09 3.29 -21.96
CA GLY A 40 -4.15 3.11 -23.07
C GLY A 40 -3.91 4.37 -23.92
N LEU A 41 -4.29 5.55 -23.42
CA LEU A 41 -4.13 6.80 -24.16
C LEU A 41 -2.63 7.12 -24.32
N ASN A 42 -2.21 7.40 -25.56
CA ASN A 42 -0.80 7.62 -25.97
C ASN A 42 0.11 6.37 -25.93
N ASP A 43 -0.42 5.16 -25.71
CA ASP A 43 0.40 3.93 -25.78
C ASP A 43 0.98 3.68 -27.17
N THR A 44 0.47 4.37 -28.19
CA THR A 44 0.93 4.21 -29.56
C THR A 44 1.05 5.56 -30.27
N TYR A 45 2.03 5.65 -31.16
CA TYR A 45 2.24 6.79 -32.06
C TYR A 45 2.45 6.28 -33.49
N VAL A 46 2.40 7.20 -34.46
CA VAL A 46 2.71 6.91 -35.86
C VAL A 46 4.11 7.46 -36.13
N ASP A 47 5.01 6.61 -36.63
CA ASP A 47 6.36 7.02 -37.01
C ASP A 47 6.38 7.76 -38.37
N ASP A 48 7.55 8.28 -38.75
CA ASP A 48 7.72 9.04 -40.01
C ASP A 48 7.44 8.18 -41.26
N GLU A 49 7.44 6.85 -41.13
CA GLU A 49 7.13 5.89 -42.20
C GLU A 49 5.63 5.54 -42.25
N GLY A 50 4.80 6.13 -41.38
CA GLY A 50 3.37 5.87 -41.29
C GLY A 50 3.01 4.59 -40.54
N ASN A 51 3.97 3.92 -39.89
CA ASN A 51 3.72 2.71 -39.13
C ASN A 51 3.29 3.04 -37.70
N LYS A 52 2.29 2.29 -37.19
CA LYS A 52 1.88 2.37 -35.79
C LYS A 52 2.91 1.66 -34.90
N ARG A 53 3.50 2.39 -33.96
CA ARG A 53 4.48 1.89 -32.98
C ARG A 53 3.94 2.06 -31.56
N THR A 54 4.43 1.24 -30.64
CA THR A 54 4.13 1.36 -29.20
C THR A 54 5.10 2.35 -28.55
N ASP A 55 4.57 3.26 -27.75
CA ASP A 55 5.35 4.12 -26.87
C ASP A 55 5.65 3.39 -25.55
N HIS A 56 6.85 2.83 -25.47
CA HIS A 56 7.29 2.09 -24.30
C HIS A 56 7.52 2.99 -23.06
N ASP A 57 7.76 4.30 -23.22
CA ASP A 57 7.86 5.23 -22.09
C ASP A 57 6.51 5.39 -21.41
N VAL A 58 5.45 5.59 -22.20
CA VAL A 58 4.08 5.73 -21.69
C VAL A 58 3.67 4.46 -20.92
N VAL A 59 3.86 3.29 -21.51
CA VAL A 59 3.54 2.00 -20.86
C VAL A 59 4.35 1.80 -19.57
N ALA A 60 5.66 2.06 -19.60
CA ALA A 60 6.52 1.93 -18.42
C ALA A 60 6.13 2.89 -17.31
N ARG A 61 5.77 4.13 -17.66
CA ARG A 61 5.29 5.14 -16.71
C ARG A 61 3.95 4.75 -16.08
N SER A 62 3.01 4.22 -16.86
CA SER A 62 1.73 3.71 -16.33
C SER A 62 1.97 2.58 -15.34
N ARG A 63 2.84 1.62 -15.66
CA ARG A 63 3.25 0.56 -14.72
C ARG A 63 3.87 1.13 -13.44
N LEU A 64 4.81 2.07 -13.55
CA LEU A 64 5.45 2.69 -12.39
C LEU A 64 4.43 3.41 -11.50
N ARG A 65 3.45 4.10 -12.09
CA ARG A 65 2.37 4.78 -11.35
C ARG A 65 1.50 3.80 -10.59
N VAL A 66 1.20 2.64 -11.16
CA VAL A 66 0.46 1.56 -10.51
C VAL A 66 1.26 0.99 -9.33
N ASP A 67 2.53 0.65 -9.55
CA ASP A 67 3.38 0.04 -8.52
C ASP A 67 3.63 0.99 -7.34
N ALA A 68 3.88 2.28 -7.61
CA ALA A 68 4.00 3.29 -6.57
C ALA A 68 2.73 3.44 -5.73
N ARG A 69 1.55 3.35 -6.34
CA ARG A 69 0.25 3.40 -5.64
C ARG A 69 0.01 2.17 -4.80
N LYS A 70 0.32 0.97 -5.31
CA LYS A 70 0.25 -0.29 -4.54
C LYS A 70 1.13 -0.19 -3.30
N TRP A 71 2.37 0.24 -3.46
CA TRP A 71 3.31 0.40 -2.34
C TRP A 71 2.82 1.42 -1.32
N LEU A 72 2.33 2.58 -1.76
CA LEU A 72 1.78 3.58 -0.84
C LEU A 72 0.55 3.08 -0.10
N ALA A 73 -0.40 2.44 -0.78
CA ALA A 73 -1.61 1.89 -0.17
C ALA A 73 -1.27 0.80 0.87
N SER A 74 -0.29 -0.07 0.59
CA SER A 74 0.15 -1.11 1.53
C SER A 74 0.81 -0.53 2.79
N LYS A 75 1.47 0.63 2.70
CA LYS A 75 2.04 1.32 3.87
C LYS A 75 1.01 2.15 4.64
N MET A 76 0.03 2.73 3.96
CA MET A 76 -1.01 3.55 4.61
C MET A 76 -2.09 2.70 5.30
N ALA A 77 -2.48 1.57 4.71
CA ALA A 77 -3.49 0.67 5.26
C ALA A 77 -3.04 -0.80 5.16
N PRO A 78 -2.02 -1.21 5.93
CA PRO A 78 -1.40 -2.55 5.83
C PRO A 78 -2.36 -3.71 6.12
N LYS A 79 -3.40 -3.49 6.93
CA LYS A 79 -4.42 -4.52 7.20
C LYS A 79 -5.25 -4.87 5.95
N LYS A 80 -5.45 -3.91 5.05
CA LYS A 80 -6.31 -4.06 3.85
C LYS A 80 -5.50 -4.36 2.60
N TYR A 81 -4.37 -3.66 2.43
CA TYR A 81 -3.54 -3.69 1.21
C TYR A 81 -2.12 -4.20 1.43
N GLY A 82 -1.77 -4.60 2.66
CA GLY A 82 -0.49 -5.23 2.95
C GLY A 82 -0.41 -6.65 2.43
N ASP A 83 0.81 -7.12 2.21
CA ASP A 83 1.06 -8.51 1.83
C ASP A 83 0.61 -9.44 2.95
N LYS A 84 -0.21 -10.43 2.61
CA LYS A 84 -0.60 -11.49 3.54
C LYS A 84 0.46 -12.58 3.49
N ILE A 85 1.12 -12.80 4.62
CA ILE A 85 2.06 -13.89 4.80
C ILE A 85 1.33 -15.00 5.54
N GLU A 86 1.25 -16.18 4.91
CA GLU A 86 0.75 -17.38 5.55
C GLU A 86 1.94 -18.23 6.00
N HIS A 87 1.98 -18.56 7.30
CA HIS A 87 2.98 -19.47 7.84
C HIS A 87 2.43 -20.89 7.80
N VAL A 88 2.86 -21.68 6.83
CA VAL A 88 2.52 -23.11 6.76
C VAL A 88 3.62 -23.89 7.49
N GLY A 89 3.24 -24.68 8.49
CA GLY A 89 4.16 -25.61 9.15
C GLY A 89 4.45 -26.81 8.25
N ASN A 90 5.72 -27.16 8.10
CA ASN A 90 6.12 -28.40 7.45
C ASN A 90 5.99 -29.55 8.48
N PRO A 91 5.39 -30.71 8.16
CA PRO A 91 5.41 -31.87 9.05
C PRO A 91 6.83 -32.31 9.48
N GLU A 92 7.84 -32.10 8.64
CA GLU A 92 9.25 -32.39 8.94
C GLU A 92 9.96 -31.26 9.71
N GLU A 93 9.44 -30.03 9.62
CA GLU A 93 9.92 -28.84 10.34
C GLU A 93 8.73 -28.08 10.96
N PRO A 94 8.10 -28.63 12.01
CA PRO A 94 6.93 -28.00 12.60
C PRO A 94 7.29 -26.70 13.31
N ILE A 95 6.36 -25.75 13.30
CA ILE A 95 6.48 -24.52 14.09
C ILE A 95 6.30 -24.89 15.56
N ASN A 96 7.40 -24.97 16.32
CA ASN A 96 7.37 -25.26 17.75
C ASN A 96 6.97 -24.00 18.54
N MET A 97 5.85 -24.05 19.27
CA MET A 97 5.43 -23.01 20.21
C MET A 97 5.57 -23.48 21.65
N ALA A 98 6.30 -22.73 22.48
CA ALA A 98 6.36 -22.92 23.92
C ALA A 98 5.68 -21.73 24.63
N LEU A 99 4.68 -21.99 25.46
CA LEU A 99 3.96 -20.97 26.22
C LEU A 99 4.26 -21.13 27.71
N THR A 100 4.74 -20.07 28.37
CA THR A 100 4.86 -20.04 29.84
C THR A 100 3.69 -19.25 30.42
N ILE A 101 2.79 -19.95 31.11
CA ILE A 101 1.66 -19.33 31.81
C ILE A 101 2.05 -19.12 33.27
N LYS A 102 2.04 -17.87 33.74
CA LYS A 102 2.20 -17.52 35.16
C LYS A 102 0.85 -17.08 35.71
N PHE A 103 0.32 -17.80 36.69
CA PHE A 103 -0.85 -17.37 37.44
C PHE A 103 -0.41 -16.47 38.59
N LYS A 104 -1.04 -15.30 38.73
CA LYS A 104 -0.90 -14.44 39.90
C LYS A 104 -2.10 -14.68 40.81
N ALA A 105 -1.87 -14.89 42.10
CA ALA A 105 -2.96 -15.04 43.07
C ALA A 105 -3.72 -13.71 43.21
N PRO A 106 -5.05 -13.74 43.43
CA PRO A 106 -5.82 -12.51 43.63
C PRO A 106 -5.42 -11.86 44.96
N GLY A 107 -4.79 -10.68 44.91
CA GLY A 107 -4.45 -9.90 46.11
C GLY A 107 -3.09 -9.18 46.11
N GLU A 108 -2.25 -9.38 45.10
CA GLU A 108 -1.05 -8.57 44.84
C GLU A 108 -1.22 -7.66 43.62
#